data_AF-A0A2V7WNS3-F1
#
_entry.id   AF-A0A2V7WNS3-F1
#
_cell.length_a   1.000
_cell.length_b   1.000
_cell.length_c   1.000
_cell.angle_alpha   90.00
_cell.angle_beta   90.00
_cell.angle_gamma   90.00
#
_symmetry.space_group_name_H-M   'P 1'
#
loop_
_entity.id
_entity.type
_entity.pdbx_description
1 polymer ?
#
loop_
_entity_poly.entity_id
_entity_poly.type
_entity_poly.pdbx_seq_one_letter_code
_entity_poly.pdbx_strand_id
1 'polypeptide(L)'
;MIAEAFRSRGNAVSKRSGFSVGAAIEAEDGTIYGGCNVENSTYGLTVCAERVAIWKALSEGVRRFRAVAVVTGADEPTPPCGACRQILWEFAGDVPVVSATAGG
;
A
#
# COMPACT_ATOMS: atom_id res chain seq x y z
N MET A 1 -3.95 -11.34 0.54
CA MET A 1 -3.20 -10.07 0.63
C MET A 1 -2.58 -9.64 -0.70
N ILE A 2 -1.61 -10.37 -1.28
CA ILE A 2 -0.96 -10.03 -2.58
C ILE A 2 -1.98 -9.85 -3.71
N ALA A 3 -2.95 -10.76 -3.84
CA ALA A 3 -4.00 -10.65 -4.85
C ALA A 3 -4.82 -9.35 -4.74
N GLU A 4 -5.08 -8.87 -3.52
CA GLU A 4 -5.79 -7.61 -3.30
C GLU A 4 -4.89 -6.40 -3.61
N ALA A 5 -3.60 -6.46 -3.25
CA ALA A 5 -2.64 -5.44 -3.65
C ALA A 5 -2.53 -5.34 -5.18
N PHE A 6 -2.50 -6.47 -5.88
CA PHE A 6 -2.51 -6.53 -7.34
C PHE A 6 -3.80 -5.94 -7.93
N ARG A 7 -4.97 -6.29 -7.38
CA ARG A 7 -6.26 -5.71 -7.79
C ARG A 7 -6.29 -4.20 -7.58
N SER A 8 -5.88 -3.74 -6.41
CA SER A 8 -5.85 -2.32 -6.07
C SER A 8 -4.91 -1.52 -6.96
N ARG A 9 -3.76 -2.08 -7.37
CA ARG A 9 -2.84 -1.46 -8.35
C ARG A 9 -3.54 -1.06 -9.65
N GLY A 10 -4.55 -1.81 -10.09
CA GLY A 10 -5.33 -1.50 -11.29
C GLY A 10 -6.13 -0.19 -11.20
N ASN A 11 -6.33 0.34 -9.99
CA ASN A 11 -7.04 1.60 -9.75
C ASN A 11 -6.09 2.80 -9.54
N ALA A 12 -4.77 2.61 -9.68
CA ALA A 12 -3.79 3.66 -9.44
C ALA A 12 -4.04 4.89 -10.32
N VAL A 13 -3.97 6.07 -9.71
CA VAL A 13 -3.99 7.35 -10.42
C VAL A 13 -2.55 7.83 -10.54
N SER A 14 -1.84 7.32 -11.54
CA SER A 14 -0.38 7.48 -11.67
C SER A 14 0.03 8.14 -13.00
N LYS A 15 -0.67 9.18 -13.44
CA LYS A 15 -0.44 9.83 -14.75
C LYS A 15 0.89 10.60 -14.82
N ARG A 16 1.45 11.03 -13.70
CA ARG A 16 2.69 11.82 -13.65
C ARG A 16 3.91 10.92 -13.80
N SER A 17 3.96 9.82 -13.06
CA SER A 17 5.11 8.89 -13.13
C SER A 17 4.92 7.75 -14.13
N GLY A 18 3.67 7.37 -14.45
CA GLY A 18 3.38 6.10 -15.13
C GLY A 18 3.61 4.87 -14.26
N PHE A 19 3.91 5.03 -12.97
CA PHE A 19 4.28 3.95 -12.07
C PHE A 19 3.13 3.59 -11.12
N SER A 20 2.40 2.52 -11.46
CA SER A 20 1.26 2.04 -10.66
C SER A 20 1.73 1.10 -9.54
N VAL A 21 1.32 1.45 -8.31
CA VAL A 21 1.59 0.71 -7.08
C VAL A 21 0.26 0.35 -6.43
N GLY A 22 0.14 -0.89 -5.99
CA GLY A 22 -0.95 -1.36 -5.14
C GLY A 22 -0.43 -1.86 -3.80
N ALA A 23 -1.26 -1.75 -2.78
CA ALA A 23 -0.97 -2.27 -1.45
C ALA A 23 -2.22 -2.88 -0.84
N ALA A 24 -2.02 -3.79 0.10
CA ALA A 24 -3.09 -4.34 0.93
C ALA A 24 -2.58 -4.53 2.35
N ILE A 25 -3.40 -4.18 3.35
CA ILE A 25 -3.12 -4.42 4.76
C ILE A 25 -4.16 -5.39 5.32
N GLU A 26 -3.71 -6.39 6.06
CA GLU A 26 -4.57 -7.39 6.71
C GLU A 26 -4.75 -7.04 8.18
N ALA A 27 -6.00 -6.92 8.62
CA ALA A 27 -6.38 -6.74 10.01
C ALA A 27 -6.28 -8.05 10.80
N GLU A 28 -6.26 -7.97 12.13
CA GLU A 28 -6.25 -9.18 12.97
C GLU A 28 -7.48 -10.08 12.82
N ASP A 29 -8.62 -9.55 12.39
CA ASP A 29 -9.82 -10.34 12.12
C ASP A 29 -9.82 -10.98 10.72
N GLY A 30 -8.75 -10.78 9.94
CA GLY A 30 -8.60 -11.28 8.57
C GLY A 30 -9.19 -10.37 7.49
N THR A 31 -9.80 -9.24 7.85
CA THR A 31 -10.29 -8.25 6.89
C THR A 31 -9.12 -7.62 6.15
N ILE A 32 -9.25 -7.45 4.83
CA ILE A 32 -8.18 -6.91 3.97
C ILE A 32 -8.60 -5.57 3.39
N TYR A 33 -7.74 -4.57 3.53
CA TYR A 33 -7.94 -3.22 3.01
C TYR A 33 -6.95 -2.93 1.90
N GLY A 34 -7.46 -2.74 0.68
CA GLY A 34 -6.67 -2.38 -0.49
C GLY A 34 -6.44 -0.87 -0.65
N GLY A 35 -5.32 -0.49 -1.26
CA GLY A 35 -4.95 0.88 -1.60
C GLY A 35 -4.08 0.96 -2.84
N CYS A 36 -4.05 2.12 -3.50
CA CYS A 36 -3.20 2.40 -4.66
C CYS A 36 -2.60 3.79 -4.55
N ASN A 37 -1.52 4.07 -5.30
CA ASN A 37 -0.98 5.41 -5.33
C ASN A 37 -1.92 6.37 -6.07
N VAL A 38 -2.07 7.57 -5.53
CA VAL A 38 -2.87 8.66 -6.10
C VAL A 38 -1.97 9.88 -6.20
N GLU A 39 -1.62 10.23 -7.42
CA GLU A 39 -0.74 11.34 -7.73
C GLU A 39 -1.49 12.65 -7.86
N ASN A 40 -0.77 13.73 -7.58
CA ASN A 40 -1.25 15.10 -7.74
C ASN A 40 -0.25 15.92 -8.57
N SER A 41 -0.71 16.98 -9.22
CA SER A 41 0.18 17.94 -9.91
C SER A 41 1.12 18.66 -8.95
N THR A 42 0.65 18.93 -7.73
CA THR A 42 1.50 19.35 -6.62
C THR A 42 2.09 18.08 -5.99
N TYR A 43 3.31 17.71 -6.39
CA TYR A 43 3.86 16.38 -6.11
C TYR A 43 3.90 16.01 -4.62
N GLY A 44 4.08 16.99 -3.72
CA GLY A 44 4.02 16.77 -2.27
C GLY A 44 2.68 16.28 -1.73
N LEU A 45 1.58 16.44 -2.50
CA LEU A 45 0.24 15.93 -2.16
C LEU A 45 0.03 14.48 -2.62
N THR A 46 1.01 13.87 -3.29
CA THR A 46 0.92 12.47 -3.74
C THR A 46 0.89 11.52 -2.53
N VAL A 47 -0.05 10.57 -2.58
CA VAL A 47 -0.20 9.55 -1.54
C VAL A 47 0.18 8.19 -2.12
N CYS A 48 1.05 7.47 -1.42
CA CYS A 48 1.47 6.12 -1.80
C CYS A 48 0.40 5.07 -1.46
N ALA A 49 0.44 3.92 -2.11
CA ALA A 49 -0.55 2.87 -1.95
C ALA A 49 -0.68 2.36 -0.50
N GLU A 50 0.44 2.22 0.19
CA GLU A 50 0.52 1.75 1.58
C GLU A 50 -0.22 2.71 2.52
N ARG A 51 -0.02 4.02 2.30
CA ARG A 51 -0.72 5.08 3.05
C ARG A 51 -2.23 5.05 2.76
N VAL A 52 -2.64 4.87 1.51
CA VAL A 52 -4.07 4.73 1.19
C VAL A 52 -4.70 3.50 1.87
N ALA A 53 -4.02 2.36 1.86
CA ALA A 53 -4.52 1.13 2.47
C ALA A 53 -4.70 1.25 3.99
N ILE A 54 -3.68 1.76 4.70
CA ILE A 54 -3.75 1.91 6.16
C ILE A 54 -4.71 3.02 6.58
N TRP A 55 -4.79 4.14 5.85
CA TRP A 55 -5.77 5.19 6.15
C TRP A 55 -7.20 4.72 5.98
N LYS A 56 -7.47 3.90 4.96
CA LYS A 56 -8.79 3.27 4.80
C LYS A 56 -9.14 2.42 6.03
N ALA A 57 -8.27 1.48 6.39
CA ALA A 57 -8.53 0.61 7.53
C ALA A 57 -8.70 1.39 8.85
N LEU A 58 -7.84 2.38 9.09
CA LEU A 58 -7.92 3.24 10.27
C LEU A 58 -9.23 4.05 10.29
N SER A 59 -9.67 4.57 9.15
CA SER A 59 -10.93 5.31 9.03
C SER A 59 -12.16 4.45 9.33
N GLU A 60 -12.05 3.13 9.13
CA GLU A 60 -13.09 2.15 9.43
C GLU A 60 -12.99 1.57 10.86
N GLY A 61 -12.14 2.16 11.71
CA GLY A 61 -12.03 1.77 13.12
C GLY A 61 -11.04 0.64 13.42
N VAL A 62 -10.34 0.10 12.41
CA VAL A 62 -9.34 -0.96 12.61
C VAL A 62 -8.07 -0.40 13.23
N ARG A 63 -7.51 -1.08 14.24
CA ARG A 63 -6.30 -0.62 14.97
C ARG A 63 -5.23 -1.70 15.15
N ARG A 64 -5.48 -2.93 14.70
CA ARG A 64 -4.53 -4.05 14.83
C ARG A 64 -4.40 -4.76 13.49
N PHE A 65 -3.17 -5.02 13.10
CA PHE A 65 -2.82 -5.50 11.77
C PHE A 65 -1.82 -6.65 11.87
N ARG A 66 -1.85 -7.54 10.90
CA ARG A 66 -0.98 -8.72 10.83
C ARG A 66 0.16 -8.57 9.86
N ALA A 67 -0.08 -7.88 8.74
CA ALA A 67 0.87 -7.83 7.64
C ALA A 67 0.45 -6.80 6.58
N VAL A 68 1.41 -6.40 5.75
CA VAL A 68 1.21 -5.52 4.59
C VAL A 68 1.81 -6.18 3.35
N ALA A 69 1.10 -6.11 2.22
CA ALA A 69 1.64 -6.46 0.91
C ALA A 69 1.72 -5.22 0.02
N VAL A 70 2.79 -5.11 -0.78
CA VAL A 70 3.01 -4.07 -1.78
C VAL A 70 3.33 -4.73 -3.11
N VAL A 71 2.66 -4.30 -4.17
CA VAL A 71 2.84 -4.80 -5.53
C VAL A 71 3.15 -3.64 -6.46
N THR A 72 4.25 -3.74 -7.20
CA THR A 72 4.65 -2.73 -8.19
C THR A 72 4.79 -3.33 -9.59
N GLY A 73 4.86 -2.45 -10.59
CA GLY A 73 5.18 -2.84 -11.97
C GLY A 73 6.68 -2.87 -12.27
N ALA A 74 7.55 -2.84 -11.26
CA ALA A 74 8.99 -2.93 -11.44
C ALA A 74 9.42 -4.40 -11.70
N ASP A 75 10.61 -4.57 -12.28
CA ASP A 75 11.19 -5.89 -12.54
C ASP A 75 11.61 -6.61 -11.24
N GLU A 76 11.89 -5.84 -10.19
CA GLU A 76 12.28 -6.35 -8.88
C GLU A 76 11.37 -5.79 -7.77
N PRO A 77 11.13 -6.55 -6.68
CA PRO A 77 10.35 -6.06 -5.55
C PRO A 77 10.94 -4.78 -4.95
N THR A 78 10.14 -3.71 -4.93
CA THR A 78 10.54 -2.43 -4.35
C THR A 78 10.04 -2.31 -2.92
N PRO A 79 10.87 -1.87 -1.96
CA PRO A 79 10.42 -1.66 -0.59
C PRO A 79 9.58 -0.38 -0.47
N PRO A 80 8.75 -0.24 0.58
CA PRO A 80 8.04 1.00 0.88
C PRO A 80 9.00 2.18 1.03
N CYS A 81 8.54 3.37 0.62
CA CYS A 81 9.30 4.60 0.83
C CYS A 81 9.39 4.96 2.32
N GLY A 82 10.33 5.82 2.70
CA GLY A 82 10.57 6.19 4.10
C GLY A 82 9.32 6.72 4.82
N ALA A 83 8.52 7.55 4.14
CA ALA A 83 7.27 8.06 4.70
C ALA A 83 6.25 6.94 4.97
N CYS A 84 6.13 5.96 4.06
CA CYS A 84 5.27 4.80 4.29
C CYS A 84 5.76 3.95 5.46
N ARG A 85 7.07 3.70 5.56
CA ARG A 85 7.64 2.95 6.69
C ARG A 85 7.31 3.60 8.03
N GLN A 86 7.44 4.92 8.13
CA GLN A 86 7.11 5.63 9.37
C GLN A 86 5.62 5.50 9.73
N ILE A 87 4.72 5.65 8.76
CA ILE A 87 3.27 5.50 8.99
C ILE A 87 2.91 4.06 9.37
N LEU A 88 3.47 3.07 8.66
CA LEU A 88 3.23 1.66 8.99
C LEU A 88 3.74 1.32 10.39
N TRP A 89 4.93 1.79 10.76
CA TRP A 89 5.47 1.59 12.11
C TRP A 89 4.56 2.21 13.19
N GLU A 90 4.09 3.44 12.98
CA GLU A 90 3.24 4.16 13.93
C GLU A 90 1.91 3.44 14.20
N PHE A 91 1.25 2.93 13.15
CA PHE A 91 -0.12 2.45 13.25
C PHE A 91 -0.29 0.93 13.16
N ALA A 92 0.70 0.23 12.63
CA ALA A 92 0.71 -1.23 12.51
C ALA A 92 1.83 -1.91 13.32
N GLY A 93 2.86 -1.17 13.74
CA GLY A 93 3.98 -1.72 14.52
C GLY A 93 4.91 -2.59 13.69
N ASP A 94 5.53 -3.58 14.34
CA ASP A 94 6.49 -4.52 13.74
C ASP A 94 5.79 -5.65 12.97
N VAL A 95 5.02 -5.27 11.96
CA VAL A 95 4.34 -6.23 11.07
C VAL A 95 5.20 -6.56 9.86
N PRO A 96 5.17 -7.82 9.37
CA PRO A 96 5.83 -8.18 8.13
C PRO A 96 5.29 -7.38 6.94
N VAL A 97 6.23 -6.91 6.11
CA VAL A 97 5.94 -6.25 4.83
C VAL A 97 6.44 -7.14 3.70
N VAL A 98 5.53 -7.53 2.82
CA VAL A 98 5.82 -8.36 1.65
C VAL A 98 5.81 -7.46 0.41
N SER A 99 6.95 -7.34 -0.26
CA SER A 99 7.04 -6.68 -1.57
C SER A 99 7.03 -7.74 -2.68
N ALA A 100 6.25 -7.51 -3.73
CA ALA A 100 6.15 -8.36 -4.90
C ALA A 100 6.09 -7.54 -6.19
N THR A 101 6.33 -8.20 -7.32
CA THR A 101 6.21 -7.58 -8.65
C THR A 101 4.88 -7.96 -9.29
N ALA A 102 4.54 -7.32 -10.41
CA ALA A 102 3.39 -7.73 -11.22
C ALA A 102 3.59 -9.10 -11.88
N GLY A 103 4.83 -9.60 -11.96
CA GLY A 103 5.16 -10.92 -12.52
C GLY A 103 5.11 -12.07 -11.52
N GLY A 104 5.00 -11.78 -10.21
CA GLY A 104 5.15 -12.74 -9.13
C GLY A 104 6.09 -12.22 -8.06
#